data_AF-A0A4P6EN46-F1
#
_entry.id   AF-A0A4P6EN46-F1
#
_cell.length_a   1.000
_cell.length_b   1.000
_cell.length_c   1.000
_cell.angle_alpha   90.00
_cell.angle_beta   90.00
_cell.angle_gamma   90.00
#
_symmetry.space_group_name_H-M   'P 1'
#
loop_
_entity.id
_entity.type
_entity.pdbx_description
1 polymer ?
#
loop_
_entity_poly.entity_id
_entity_poly.type
_entity_poly.pdbx_seq_one_letter_code
_entity_poly.pdbx_strand_id
1 'polypeptide(L)'
;MCTHAGHLSAPARAVWAKSWPMHGAELRFWSPLWQHLHDAAGIAGRLWDEWLPPSVTRQIAQAAGGEPGGRALVCFLAGVHDIGKATPAFAVQVPALRDEMVQAGLGMPLVLAARATCKHGLAGQVILEAWLEARAGWTRPQARAFASVVGGHHGIPPSDGEAQAARAPTAANEELLGGAAWRDVQAELLDHMAGRVGASSYLDGEAWRTLPRPVLALALAVVVVADWLASNQDLFPLVDVEGDRRPLAQPDGDDDARLDAAWRGVALPAPWSPSQVEGAAAELLRARFDLPPSASARPVQEAAVAAARAMDPAGILVIEAPMGRARRRPRCSLRRSWLGAAGPVVWWSRSRRRRRRTPCSAG
;
A
#
# COMPACT_ATOMS: atom_id res chain seq x y z
N MET A 1 -21.53 -6.53 -10.96
CA MET A 1 -22.69 -6.28 -10.08
C MET A 1 -22.45 -4.92 -9.45
N CYS A 2 -23.16 -3.90 -9.90
CA CYS A 2 -22.97 -2.51 -9.45
C CYS A 2 -23.39 -2.37 -7.98
N THR A 3 -22.44 -2.29 -7.06
CA THR A 3 -22.68 -2.09 -5.62
C THR A 3 -22.89 -0.60 -5.35
N HIS A 4 -24.11 -0.14 -5.55
CA HIS A 4 -24.55 1.20 -5.14
C HIS A 4 -24.38 1.35 -3.61
N ALA A 5 -24.05 2.57 -3.16
CA ALA A 5 -24.02 2.99 -1.76
C ALA A 5 -25.35 2.83 -0.97
N GLY A 6 -26.37 2.20 -1.57
CA GLY A 6 -27.71 1.99 -1.01
C GLY A 6 -27.77 1.09 0.22
N HIS A 7 -26.65 0.51 0.67
CA HIS A 7 -26.57 -0.34 1.86
C HIS A 7 -25.96 0.33 3.10
N LEU A 8 -25.43 1.55 3.00
CA LEU A 8 -24.90 2.28 4.15
C LEU A 8 -25.99 3.10 4.87
N SER A 9 -25.85 3.29 6.18
CA SER A 9 -26.72 4.12 7.00
C SER A 9 -26.50 5.60 6.73
N ALA A 10 -27.47 6.45 7.09
CA ALA A 10 -27.30 7.90 7.02
C ALA A 10 -26.10 8.40 7.86
N PRO A 11 -25.89 7.94 9.11
CA PRO A 11 -24.66 8.24 9.87
C PRO A 11 -23.38 7.87 9.12
N ALA A 12 -23.29 6.67 8.53
CA ALA A 12 -22.10 6.23 7.81
C ALA A 12 -21.82 7.06 6.55
N ARG A 13 -22.87 7.47 5.83
CA ARG A 13 -22.73 8.35 4.65
C ARG A 13 -22.35 9.80 4.99
N ALA A 14 -22.59 10.24 6.23
CA ALA A 14 -22.25 11.59 6.68
C ALA A 14 -20.77 11.73 7.08
N VAL A 15 -20.06 10.63 7.35
CA VAL A 15 -18.64 10.67 7.70
C VAL A 15 -17.83 11.23 6.54
N TRP A 16 -17.01 12.25 6.79
CA TRP A 16 -16.20 12.90 5.75
C TRP A 16 -14.75 12.40 5.74
N ALA A 17 -14.11 12.42 4.56
CA ALA A 17 -12.69 12.10 4.41
C ALA A 17 -11.84 13.24 3.87
N LYS A 18 -12.40 14.08 2.99
CA LYS A 18 -11.70 15.18 2.32
C LYS A 18 -12.57 16.44 2.37
N SER A 19 -11.92 17.60 2.45
CA SER A 19 -12.56 18.91 2.40
C SER A 19 -11.67 19.90 1.67
N TRP A 20 -12.29 20.86 0.98
CA TRP A 20 -11.60 21.99 0.37
C TRP A 20 -12.42 23.27 0.47
N PRO A 21 -11.80 24.40 0.85
CA PRO A 21 -10.53 24.48 1.59
C PRO A 21 -10.67 23.90 3.00
N MET A 22 -9.64 23.19 3.49
CA MET A 22 -9.66 22.60 4.84
C MET A 22 -9.61 23.66 5.96
N HIS A 23 -9.00 24.82 5.70
CA HIS A 23 -8.83 25.93 6.65
C HIS A 23 -9.40 27.25 6.12
N GLY A 24 -10.36 27.20 5.20
CA GLY A 24 -11.00 28.41 4.67
C GLY A 24 -12.24 28.83 5.46
N ALA A 25 -12.72 30.04 5.16
CA ALA A 25 -13.92 30.59 5.80
C ALA A 25 -15.20 29.80 5.44
N GLU A 26 -15.24 29.23 4.23
CA GLU A 26 -16.39 28.48 3.71
C GLU A 26 -15.93 27.17 3.06
N LEU A 27 -16.63 26.08 3.38
CA LEU A 27 -16.45 24.78 2.76
C LEU A 27 -17.02 24.82 1.35
N ARG A 28 -16.22 24.48 0.33
CA ARG A 28 -16.62 24.50 -1.08
C ARG A 28 -16.78 23.11 -1.66
N PHE A 29 -15.89 22.20 -1.28
CA PHE A 29 -15.94 20.82 -1.75
C PHE A 29 -15.68 19.86 -0.61
N TRP A 30 -16.25 18.67 -0.72
CA TRP A 30 -16.05 17.60 0.25
C TRP A 30 -16.10 16.24 -0.43
N SER A 31 -15.67 15.20 0.30
CA SER A 31 -15.92 13.82 -0.12
C SER A 31 -16.24 12.97 1.11
N PRO A 32 -17.29 12.14 1.06
CA PRO A 32 -17.59 11.22 2.15
C PRO A 32 -16.53 10.12 2.25
N LEU A 33 -16.33 9.61 3.46
CA LEU A 33 -15.33 8.60 3.76
C LEU A 33 -15.54 7.34 2.94
N TRP A 34 -16.78 6.85 2.84
CA TRP A 34 -17.08 5.62 2.10
C TRP A 34 -16.62 5.71 0.63
N GLN A 35 -16.76 6.86 -0.03
CA GLN A 35 -16.31 7.02 -1.42
C GLN A 35 -14.78 6.98 -1.51
N HIS A 36 -14.08 7.68 -0.60
CA HIS A 36 -12.61 7.62 -0.56
C HIS A 36 -12.10 6.19 -0.32
N LEU A 37 -12.79 5.43 0.54
CA LEU A 37 -12.48 4.02 0.79
C LEU A 37 -12.75 3.14 -0.45
N HIS A 38 -13.82 3.40 -1.20
CA HIS A 38 -14.09 2.73 -2.48
C HIS A 38 -13.00 3.04 -3.51
N ASP A 39 -12.67 4.32 -3.68
CA ASP A 39 -11.68 4.81 -4.63
C ASP A 39 -10.31 4.16 -4.34
N ALA A 40 -9.87 4.13 -3.07
CA ALA A 40 -8.62 3.50 -2.64
C ALA A 40 -8.61 1.97 -2.86
N ALA A 41 -9.71 1.28 -2.54
CA ALA A 41 -9.83 -0.16 -2.80
C ALA A 41 -9.80 -0.49 -4.30
N GLY A 42 -10.48 0.33 -5.11
CA GLY A 42 -10.51 0.19 -6.58
C GLY A 42 -9.13 0.37 -7.20
N ILE A 43 -8.41 1.42 -6.79
CA ILE A 43 -7.02 1.63 -7.21
C ILE A 43 -6.13 0.45 -6.77
N ALA A 44 -6.26 -0.06 -5.54
CA ALA A 44 -5.48 -1.21 -5.10
C ALA A 44 -5.72 -2.45 -5.95
N GLY A 45 -6.97 -2.67 -6.40
CA GLY A 45 -7.32 -3.71 -7.37
C GLY A 45 -6.60 -3.51 -8.71
N ARG A 46 -6.67 -2.30 -9.28
CA ARG A 46 -5.95 -1.95 -10.53
C ARG A 46 -4.45 -2.13 -10.41
N LEU A 47 -3.86 -1.71 -9.28
CA LEU A 47 -2.43 -1.89 -9.01
C LEU A 47 -2.07 -3.38 -8.97
N TRP A 48 -2.87 -4.20 -8.30
CA TRP A 48 -2.66 -5.65 -8.26
C TRP A 48 -2.72 -6.29 -9.65
N ASP A 49 -3.75 -5.95 -10.42
CA ASP A 49 -4.04 -6.58 -11.70
C ASP A 49 -3.06 -6.12 -12.80
N GLU A 50 -2.63 -4.86 -12.77
CA GLU A 50 -2.00 -4.21 -13.93
C GLU A 50 -0.61 -3.59 -13.67
N TRP A 51 -0.18 -3.36 -12.41
CA TRP A 51 1.05 -2.59 -12.13
C TRP A 51 2.07 -3.28 -11.22
N LEU A 52 1.64 -4.13 -10.28
CA LEU A 52 2.57 -4.75 -9.35
C LEU A 52 3.49 -5.77 -10.05
N PRO A 53 4.78 -5.84 -9.69
CA PRO A 53 5.66 -6.88 -10.20
C PRO A 53 5.13 -8.28 -9.84
N PRO A 54 5.19 -9.26 -10.75
CA PRO A 54 4.68 -10.62 -10.49
C PRO A 54 5.32 -11.31 -9.27
N SER A 55 6.55 -10.93 -8.90
CA SER A 55 7.20 -11.44 -7.68
C SER A 55 6.49 -10.96 -6.40
N VAL A 56 5.99 -9.73 -6.39
CA VAL A 56 5.27 -9.14 -5.27
C VAL A 56 3.90 -9.77 -5.13
N THR A 57 3.12 -9.85 -6.22
CA THR A 57 1.78 -10.47 -6.19
C THR A 57 1.86 -11.94 -5.79
N ARG A 58 2.82 -12.71 -6.32
CA ARG A 58 3.05 -14.10 -5.89
C ARG A 58 3.39 -14.22 -4.41
N GLN A 59 4.29 -13.38 -3.89
CA GLN A 59 4.68 -13.43 -2.49
C GLN A 59 3.50 -13.14 -1.55
N ILE A 60 2.66 -12.16 -1.89
CA ILE A 60 1.44 -11.85 -1.13
C ILE A 60 0.44 -13.00 -1.26
N ALA A 61 0.16 -13.48 -2.48
CA ALA A 61 -0.79 -14.54 -2.76
C ALA A 61 -0.44 -15.85 -2.01
N GLN A 62 0.84 -16.24 -1.99
CA GLN A 62 1.29 -17.44 -1.27
C GLN A 62 0.98 -17.39 0.23
N ALA A 63 1.08 -16.20 0.84
CA ALA A 63 0.78 -16.03 2.26
C ALA A 63 -0.71 -15.81 2.54
N ALA A 64 -1.47 -15.28 1.58
CA ALA A 64 -2.83 -14.80 1.78
C ALA A 64 -3.93 -15.77 1.28
N GLY A 65 -3.60 -17.04 1.03
CA GLY A 65 -4.57 -18.06 0.60
C GLY A 65 -4.80 -18.11 -0.91
N GLY A 66 -3.75 -17.84 -1.70
CA GLY A 66 -3.78 -17.83 -3.16
C GLY A 66 -3.99 -16.44 -3.76
N GLU A 67 -4.04 -16.38 -5.09
CA GLU A 67 -4.18 -15.11 -5.83
C GLU A 67 -5.46 -14.34 -5.47
N PRO A 68 -6.65 -14.97 -5.38
CA PRO A 68 -7.86 -14.27 -4.97
C PRO A 68 -7.75 -13.68 -3.55
N GLY A 69 -7.13 -14.42 -2.62
CA GLY A 69 -6.94 -13.97 -1.24
C GLY A 69 -5.91 -12.84 -1.12
N GLY A 70 -4.85 -12.88 -1.92
CA GLY A 70 -3.87 -11.80 -2.00
C GLY A 70 -4.46 -10.49 -2.56
N ARG A 71 -5.26 -10.60 -3.62
CA ARG A 71 -5.98 -9.45 -4.20
C ARG A 71 -6.98 -8.87 -3.20
N ALA A 72 -7.80 -9.72 -2.58
CA ALA A 72 -8.78 -9.30 -1.56
C ALA A 72 -8.09 -8.62 -0.37
N LEU A 73 -6.93 -9.12 0.06
CA LEU A 73 -6.15 -8.54 1.16
C LEU A 73 -5.72 -7.11 0.87
N VAL A 74 -5.09 -6.85 -0.29
CA VAL A 74 -4.63 -5.49 -0.62
C VAL A 74 -5.79 -4.53 -0.86
N CYS A 75 -6.87 -5.00 -1.50
CA CYS A 75 -8.07 -4.19 -1.72
C CYS A 75 -8.75 -3.84 -0.39
N PHE A 76 -8.83 -4.79 0.54
CA PHE A 76 -9.42 -4.55 1.86
C PHE A 76 -8.58 -3.59 2.69
N LEU A 77 -7.27 -3.83 2.82
CA LEU A 77 -6.39 -2.96 3.59
C LEU A 77 -6.38 -1.52 3.03
N ALA A 78 -6.39 -1.35 1.70
CA ALA A 78 -6.54 -0.04 1.08
C ALA A 78 -7.94 0.53 1.32
N GLY A 79 -8.97 -0.31 1.24
CA GLY A 79 -10.36 0.06 1.49
C GLY A 79 -10.70 0.40 2.93
N VAL A 80 -9.79 0.21 3.90
CA VAL A 80 -10.03 0.55 5.30
C VAL A 80 -8.90 1.37 5.93
N HIS A 81 -7.91 1.80 5.13
CA HIS A 81 -6.74 2.53 5.63
C HIS A 81 -7.12 3.79 6.42
N ASP A 82 -8.21 4.45 6.00
CA ASP A 82 -8.67 5.72 6.55
C ASP A 82 -9.85 5.55 7.54
N ILE A 83 -10.14 4.34 8.01
CA ILE A 83 -11.27 4.09 8.93
C ILE A 83 -11.18 4.93 10.21
N GLY A 84 -9.97 5.33 10.63
CA GLY A 84 -9.78 6.22 11.77
C GLY A 84 -10.30 7.65 11.58
N LYS A 85 -10.74 8.02 10.36
CA LYS A 85 -11.48 9.26 10.10
C LYS A 85 -12.92 9.20 10.59
N ALA A 86 -13.49 8.00 10.77
CA ALA A 86 -14.77 7.79 11.42
C ALA A 86 -14.65 7.92 12.95
N THR A 87 -14.09 9.04 13.42
CA THR A 87 -13.90 9.35 14.83
C THR A 87 -14.20 10.82 15.13
N PRO A 88 -14.64 11.14 16.36
CA PRO A 88 -14.74 12.53 16.82
C PRO A 88 -13.44 13.32 16.64
N ALA A 89 -12.29 12.72 16.97
CA ALA A 89 -10.98 13.37 16.89
C ALA A 89 -10.66 13.89 15.47
N PHE A 90 -11.08 13.17 14.44
CA PHE A 90 -10.96 13.61 13.05
C PHE A 90 -12.06 14.58 12.64
N ALA A 91 -13.32 14.26 12.98
CA ALA A 91 -14.50 14.96 12.52
C ALA A 91 -14.50 16.45 12.89
N VAL A 92 -14.10 16.79 14.11
CA VAL A 92 -14.08 18.18 14.64
C VAL A 92 -13.17 19.16 13.88
N GLN A 93 -12.33 18.67 12.97
CA GLN A 93 -11.39 19.53 12.22
C GLN A 93 -12.09 20.50 11.25
N VAL A 94 -13.30 20.17 10.79
CA VAL A 94 -14.08 21.00 9.87
C VAL A 94 -15.47 21.20 10.46
N PRO A 95 -15.78 22.36 11.07
CA PRO A 95 -17.02 22.58 11.81
C PRO A 95 -18.30 22.23 11.02
N ALA A 96 -18.39 22.65 9.76
CA ALA A 96 -19.55 22.37 8.91
C ALA A 96 -19.78 20.86 8.68
N LEU A 97 -18.72 20.10 8.41
CA LEU A 97 -18.81 18.63 8.21
C LEU A 97 -19.02 17.89 9.54
N ARG A 98 -18.49 18.42 10.65
CA ARG A 98 -18.81 17.95 11.98
C ARG A 98 -20.31 18.10 12.27
N ASP A 99 -20.89 19.25 11.93
CA ASP A 99 -22.31 19.51 12.15
C ASP A 99 -23.19 18.57 11.31
N GLU A 100 -22.78 18.22 10.08
CA GLU A 100 -23.44 17.16 9.29
C GLU A 100 -23.50 15.82 10.02
N MET A 101 -22.36 15.41 10.58
CA MET A 101 -22.25 14.13 11.29
C MET A 101 -23.10 14.14 12.57
N VAL A 102 -23.12 15.25 13.30
CA VAL A 102 -23.97 15.41 14.49
C VAL A 102 -25.45 15.34 14.12
N GLN A 103 -25.88 16.02 13.04
CA GLN A 103 -27.25 15.95 12.54
C GLN A 103 -27.64 14.53 12.09
N ALA A 104 -26.67 13.76 11.58
CA ALA A 104 -26.85 12.36 11.25
C ALA A 104 -26.83 11.41 12.47
N GLY A 105 -26.68 11.91 13.70
CA GLY A 105 -26.75 11.12 14.93
C GLY A 105 -25.38 10.76 15.56
N LEU A 106 -24.28 11.28 15.02
CA LEU A 106 -22.94 11.07 15.56
C LEU A 106 -22.57 12.19 16.56
N GLY A 107 -23.01 12.03 17.80
CA GLY A 107 -22.72 12.99 18.88
C GLY A 107 -21.23 13.09 19.19
N MET A 108 -20.74 14.33 19.39
CA MET A 108 -19.36 14.62 19.80
C MET A 108 -19.24 16.03 20.41
N PRO A 109 -18.19 16.31 21.21
CA PRO A 109 -17.90 17.66 21.69
C PRO A 109 -17.59 18.64 20.54
N LEU A 110 -17.86 19.93 20.77
CA LEU A 110 -17.51 21.01 19.82
C LEU A 110 -16.00 21.12 19.60
N VAL A 111 -15.22 20.90 20.67
CA VAL A 111 -13.76 20.97 20.65
C VAL A 111 -13.19 19.78 21.40
N LEU A 112 -12.20 19.13 20.80
CA LEU A 112 -11.40 18.07 21.41
C LEU A 112 -9.94 18.52 21.49
N ALA A 113 -9.53 19.07 22.64
CA ALA A 113 -8.18 19.59 22.84
C ALA A 113 -7.10 18.50 22.66
N ALA A 114 -7.40 17.27 23.09
CA ALA A 114 -6.49 16.13 22.99
C ALA A 114 -6.47 15.47 21.59
N ARG A 115 -7.20 15.96 20.58
CA ARG A 115 -7.29 15.28 19.26
C ARG A 115 -5.94 14.96 18.62
N ALA A 116 -4.91 15.77 18.89
CA ALA A 116 -3.57 15.58 18.34
C ALA A 116 -2.88 14.29 18.82
N THR A 117 -3.32 13.72 19.95
CA THR A 117 -2.80 12.45 20.49
C THR A 117 -3.39 11.23 19.79
N CYS A 118 -4.52 11.37 19.08
CA CYS A 118 -5.21 10.31 18.36
C CYS A 118 -5.30 10.65 16.87
N LYS A 119 -4.17 10.56 16.17
CA LYS A 119 -4.13 10.71 14.71
C LYS A 119 -4.94 9.59 14.06
N HIS A 120 -5.58 9.86 12.92
CA HIS A 120 -6.46 8.89 12.28
C HIS A 120 -5.78 7.57 11.87
N GLY A 121 -4.47 7.54 11.59
CA GLY A 121 -3.74 6.28 11.44
C GLY A 121 -3.79 5.42 12.71
N LEU A 122 -3.45 6.00 13.87
CA LEU A 122 -3.53 5.31 15.18
C LEU A 122 -4.96 4.91 15.53
N ALA A 123 -5.93 5.81 15.32
CA ALA A 123 -7.34 5.50 15.54
C ALA A 123 -7.80 4.33 14.65
N GLY A 124 -7.45 4.37 13.37
CA GLY A 124 -7.81 3.34 12.39
C GLY A 124 -7.25 1.97 12.74
N GLN A 125 -5.99 1.92 13.21
CA GLN A 125 -5.40 0.69 13.73
C GLN A 125 -6.21 0.15 14.91
N VAL A 126 -6.50 0.96 15.93
CA VAL A 126 -7.22 0.50 17.14
C VAL A 126 -8.64 0.03 16.81
N ILE A 127 -9.33 0.74 15.91
CA ILE A 127 -10.67 0.39 15.45
C ILE A 127 -10.66 -0.94 14.70
N LEU A 128 -9.74 -1.12 13.75
CA LEU A 128 -9.63 -2.38 13.00
C LEU A 128 -9.25 -3.56 13.91
N GLU A 129 -8.34 -3.34 14.87
CA GLU A 129 -8.00 -4.35 15.87
C GLU A 129 -9.25 -4.80 16.66
N ALA A 130 -10.05 -3.86 17.16
CA ALA A 130 -11.28 -4.16 17.90
C ALA A 130 -12.31 -4.91 17.04
N TRP A 131 -12.48 -4.50 15.79
CA TRP A 131 -13.41 -5.16 14.87
C TRP A 131 -12.97 -6.58 14.51
N LEU A 132 -11.68 -6.83 14.24
CA LEU A 132 -11.16 -8.18 13.96
C LEU A 132 -11.34 -9.12 15.16
N GLU A 133 -11.06 -8.62 16.36
CA GLU A 133 -11.26 -9.36 17.62
C GLU A 133 -12.74 -9.71 17.82
N ALA A 134 -13.66 -8.75 17.61
CA ALA A 134 -15.09 -8.96 17.82
C ALA A 134 -15.76 -9.80 16.73
N ARG A 135 -15.45 -9.55 15.46
CA ARG A 135 -16.11 -10.19 14.31
C ARG A 135 -15.64 -11.61 14.06
N ALA A 136 -14.32 -11.82 14.13
CA ALA A 136 -13.69 -13.06 13.67
C ALA A 136 -12.88 -13.75 14.79
N GLY A 137 -12.92 -13.25 16.03
CA GLY A 137 -12.23 -13.88 17.16
C GLY A 137 -10.72 -13.90 17.01
N TRP A 138 -10.14 -12.90 16.33
CA TRP A 138 -8.69 -12.79 16.19
C TRP A 138 -8.05 -12.58 17.56
N THR A 139 -6.88 -13.16 17.79
CA THR A 139 -6.11 -12.81 18.99
C THR A 139 -5.53 -11.41 18.84
N ARG A 140 -5.32 -10.75 19.98
CA ARG A 140 -4.73 -9.41 20.06
C ARG A 140 -3.45 -9.23 19.22
N PRO A 141 -2.46 -10.15 19.25
CA PRO A 141 -1.25 -10.00 18.42
C PRO A 141 -1.52 -10.15 16.93
N GLN A 142 -2.44 -11.04 16.53
CA GLN A 142 -2.80 -11.23 15.11
C GLN A 142 -3.49 -9.98 14.56
N ALA A 143 -4.50 -9.48 15.29
CA ALA A 143 -5.26 -8.28 14.91
C ALA A 143 -4.33 -7.06 14.81
N ARG A 144 -3.41 -6.90 15.77
CA ARG A 144 -2.41 -5.82 15.76
C ARG A 144 -1.47 -5.91 14.57
N ALA A 145 -0.93 -7.09 14.27
CA ALA A 145 -0.03 -7.26 13.13
C ALA A 145 -0.72 -6.86 11.82
N PHE A 146 -1.97 -7.31 11.62
CA PHE A 146 -2.77 -6.96 10.44
C PHE A 146 -3.09 -5.46 10.38
N ALA A 147 -3.59 -4.90 11.48
CA ALA A 147 -4.00 -3.50 11.56
C ALA A 147 -2.82 -2.50 11.55
N SER A 148 -1.58 -2.96 11.78
CA SER A 148 -0.39 -2.11 11.67
C SER A 148 -0.21 -1.51 10.27
N VAL A 149 -0.75 -2.16 9.23
CA VAL A 149 -0.78 -1.62 7.86
C VAL A 149 -1.64 -0.37 7.80
N VAL A 150 -2.83 -0.42 8.42
CA VAL A 150 -3.73 0.75 8.55
C VAL A 150 -3.08 1.82 9.42
N GLY A 151 -2.44 1.44 10.53
CA GLY A 151 -1.72 2.40 11.37
C GLY A 151 -0.62 3.16 10.63
N GLY A 152 0.11 2.45 9.76
CA GLY A 152 1.32 2.94 9.12
C GLY A 152 1.15 3.63 7.77
N HIS A 153 -0.07 3.83 7.26
CA HIS A 153 -0.26 4.34 5.89
C HIS A 153 0.27 5.77 5.64
N HIS A 154 0.61 6.53 6.69
CA HIS A 154 1.37 7.80 6.60
C HIS A 154 2.90 7.64 6.68
N GLY A 155 3.39 6.41 6.53
CA GLY A 155 4.82 6.07 6.45
C GLY A 155 5.45 5.54 7.75
N ILE A 156 4.81 5.74 8.91
CA ILE A 156 5.31 5.26 10.20
C ILE A 156 4.16 4.60 10.97
N PRO A 157 4.19 3.28 11.19
CA PRO A 157 3.24 2.60 12.06
C PRO A 157 3.36 3.12 13.50
N PRO A 158 2.23 3.27 14.22
CA PRO A 158 2.24 3.54 15.66
C PRO A 158 3.02 2.48 16.43
N SER A 159 3.67 2.91 17.51
CA SER A 159 4.32 2.00 18.43
C SER A 159 3.32 1.14 19.21
N ASP A 160 3.79 0.02 19.74
CA ASP A 160 2.98 -0.85 20.60
C ASP A 160 2.40 -0.13 21.81
N GLY A 161 3.16 0.81 22.39
CA GLY A 161 2.75 1.62 23.52
C GLY A 161 1.65 2.62 23.17
N GLU A 162 1.76 3.30 22.02
CA GLU A 162 0.73 4.22 21.52
C GLU A 162 -0.59 3.48 21.23
N ALA A 163 -0.51 2.35 20.52
CA ALA A 163 -1.68 1.53 20.22
C ALA A 163 -2.35 0.97 21.50
N GLN A 164 -1.54 0.58 22.49
CA GLN A 164 -2.07 0.11 23.77
C GLN A 164 -2.72 1.24 24.58
N ALA A 165 -2.10 2.41 24.62
CA ALA A 165 -2.62 3.57 25.32
C ALA A 165 -3.94 4.06 24.70
N ALA A 166 -4.02 4.15 23.37
CA ALA A 166 -5.23 4.60 22.66
C ALA A 166 -6.40 3.62 22.79
N ARG A 167 -6.14 2.31 22.94
CA ARG A 167 -7.19 1.31 23.16
C ARG A 167 -7.73 1.27 24.59
N ALA A 168 -6.98 1.77 25.58
CA ALA A 168 -7.37 1.65 26.98
C ALA A 168 -8.80 2.19 27.19
N PRO A 169 -9.68 1.48 27.92
CA PRO A 169 -11.08 1.85 28.08
C PRO A 169 -11.22 3.01 29.09
N THR A 170 -10.79 4.20 28.67
CA THR A 170 -10.85 5.44 29.43
C THR A 170 -11.87 6.38 28.79
N ALA A 171 -12.52 7.23 29.60
CA ALA A 171 -13.43 8.24 29.08
C ALA A 171 -12.75 9.16 28.03
N ALA A 172 -11.47 9.50 28.25
CA ALA A 172 -10.70 10.30 27.31
C ALA A 172 -10.52 9.62 25.94
N ASN A 173 -10.24 8.31 25.92
CA ASN A 173 -10.13 7.59 24.65
C ASN A 173 -11.50 7.39 23.98
N GLU A 174 -12.57 7.19 24.76
CA GLU A 174 -13.93 7.10 24.22
C GLU A 174 -14.38 8.43 23.60
N GLU A 175 -14.02 9.58 24.17
CA GLU A 175 -14.27 10.88 23.53
C GLU A 175 -13.50 11.05 22.21
N LEU A 176 -12.30 10.48 22.09
CA LEU A 176 -11.47 10.58 20.90
C LEU A 176 -11.90 9.62 19.78
N LEU A 177 -12.23 8.37 20.13
CA LEU A 177 -12.61 7.30 19.20
C LEU A 177 -14.11 7.26 18.92
N GLY A 178 -14.94 7.78 19.82
CA GLY A 178 -16.39 7.81 19.72
C GLY A 178 -17.10 6.75 20.56
N GLY A 179 -18.31 7.10 21.01
CA GLY A 179 -19.21 6.22 21.76
C GLY A 179 -19.89 5.15 20.90
N ALA A 180 -21.01 4.60 21.38
CA ALA A 180 -21.70 3.47 20.74
C ALA A 180 -22.06 3.74 19.25
N ALA A 181 -22.72 4.86 18.95
CA ALA A 181 -23.12 5.19 17.57
C ALA A 181 -21.94 5.28 16.59
N TRP A 182 -20.77 5.73 17.07
CA TRP A 182 -19.56 5.75 16.26
C TRP A 182 -19.01 4.35 16.01
N ARG A 183 -19.00 3.50 17.03
CA ARG A 183 -18.57 2.10 16.90
C ARG A 183 -19.46 1.33 15.92
N ASP A 184 -20.76 1.61 15.92
CA ASP A 184 -21.70 1.02 14.97
C ASP A 184 -21.37 1.44 13.53
N VAL A 185 -21.12 2.74 13.29
CA VAL A 185 -20.69 3.24 11.96
C VAL A 185 -19.32 2.69 11.54
N GLN A 186 -18.36 2.61 12.46
CA GLN A 186 -17.04 2.04 12.20
C GLN A 186 -17.16 0.57 11.78
N ALA A 187 -17.94 -0.22 12.50
CA ALA A 187 -18.19 -1.62 12.17
C ALA A 187 -18.94 -1.77 10.84
N GLU A 188 -19.94 -0.92 10.59
CA GLU A 188 -20.70 -0.90 9.34
C GLU A 188 -19.80 -0.63 8.12
N LEU A 189 -18.94 0.39 8.19
CA LEU A 189 -18.01 0.70 7.10
C LEU A 189 -17.00 -0.43 6.87
N LEU A 190 -16.49 -1.06 7.94
CA LEU A 190 -15.58 -2.20 7.84
C LEU A 190 -16.27 -3.44 7.24
N ASP A 191 -17.49 -3.75 7.69
CA ASP A 191 -18.30 -4.86 7.16
C ASP A 191 -18.65 -4.64 5.69
N HIS A 192 -19.06 -3.42 5.33
CA HIS A 192 -19.34 -3.02 3.95
C HIS A 192 -18.12 -3.21 3.05
N MET A 193 -16.95 -2.72 3.47
CA MET A 193 -15.72 -2.89 2.69
C MET A 193 -15.28 -4.34 2.62
N ALA A 194 -15.43 -5.11 3.71
CA ALA A 194 -15.11 -6.53 3.72
C ALA A 194 -15.97 -7.32 2.73
N GLY A 195 -17.26 -7.02 2.66
CA GLY A 195 -18.19 -7.61 1.70
C GLY A 195 -17.89 -7.18 0.27
N ARG A 196 -17.69 -5.87 0.05
CA ARG A 196 -17.47 -5.26 -1.28
C ARG A 196 -16.27 -5.88 -2.01
N VAL A 197 -15.17 -6.10 -1.31
CA VAL A 197 -13.92 -6.62 -1.91
C VAL A 197 -13.75 -8.13 -1.75
N GLY A 198 -14.76 -8.83 -1.22
CA GLY A 198 -14.73 -10.27 -0.99
C GLY A 198 -13.81 -10.72 0.15
N ALA A 199 -13.35 -9.80 1.00
CA ALA A 199 -12.48 -10.11 2.13
C ALA A 199 -13.17 -10.95 3.21
N SER A 200 -14.51 -10.88 3.32
CA SER A 200 -15.27 -11.67 4.30
C SER A 200 -14.97 -13.18 4.22
N SER A 201 -14.66 -13.70 3.04
CA SER A 201 -14.30 -15.11 2.83
C SER A 201 -12.96 -15.52 3.44
N TYR A 202 -12.12 -14.56 3.85
CA TYR A 202 -10.76 -14.80 4.32
C TYR A 202 -10.51 -14.40 5.79
N LEU A 203 -11.38 -13.60 6.39
CA LEU A 203 -11.23 -13.13 7.78
C LEU A 203 -11.21 -14.27 8.80
N ASP A 204 -11.94 -15.35 8.53
CA ASP A 204 -11.96 -16.52 9.41
C ASP A 204 -10.83 -17.52 9.10
N GLY A 205 -10.11 -17.32 8.00
CA GLY A 205 -9.04 -18.20 7.54
C GLY A 205 -7.71 -17.96 8.24
N GLU A 206 -6.95 -19.04 8.46
CA GLU A 206 -5.65 -18.99 9.14
C GLU A 206 -4.59 -18.17 8.37
N ALA A 207 -4.68 -18.14 7.04
CA ALA A 207 -3.74 -17.43 6.17
C ALA A 207 -3.63 -15.93 6.52
N TRP A 208 -4.76 -15.27 6.73
CA TRP A 208 -4.78 -13.83 7.05
C TRP A 208 -4.36 -13.57 8.50
N ARG A 209 -4.62 -14.51 9.41
CA ARG A 209 -4.23 -14.43 10.83
C ARG A 209 -2.73 -14.56 11.04
N THR A 210 -2.00 -15.15 10.08
CA THR A 210 -0.59 -15.50 10.23
C THR A 210 0.31 -14.88 9.16
N LEU A 211 -0.11 -13.74 8.58
CA LEU A 211 0.64 -13.05 7.53
C LEU A 211 2.07 -12.71 7.98
N PRO A 212 3.10 -13.11 7.20
CA PRO A 212 4.49 -12.78 7.49
C PRO A 212 4.73 -11.26 7.44
N ARG A 213 5.62 -10.75 8.30
CA ARG A 213 6.01 -9.32 8.33
C ARG A 213 6.42 -8.76 6.96
N PRO A 214 7.18 -9.47 6.10
CA PRO A 214 7.48 -8.98 4.76
C PRO A 214 6.24 -8.76 3.89
N VAL A 215 5.21 -9.59 4.05
CA VAL A 215 3.94 -9.46 3.32
C VAL A 215 3.16 -8.24 3.82
N LEU A 216 3.12 -8.02 5.14
CA LEU A 216 2.52 -6.82 5.72
C LEU A 216 3.23 -5.54 5.24
N ALA A 217 4.57 -5.56 5.15
CA ALA A 217 5.34 -4.43 4.62
C ALA A 217 5.05 -4.16 3.13
N LEU A 218 4.92 -5.22 2.31
CA LEU A 218 4.51 -5.08 0.92
C LEU A 218 3.08 -4.55 0.80
N ALA A 219 2.14 -5.09 1.57
CA ALA A 219 0.76 -4.62 1.60
C ALA A 219 0.68 -3.14 2.00
N LEU A 220 1.44 -2.72 3.02
CA LEU A 220 1.57 -1.31 3.39
C LEU A 220 2.06 -0.45 2.23
N ALA A 221 3.10 -0.87 1.51
CA ALA A 221 3.58 -0.13 0.35
C ALA A 221 2.50 0.01 -0.74
N VAL A 222 1.69 -1.02 -0.98
CA VAL A 222 0.56 -0.97 -1.91
C VAL A 222 -0.50 0.02 -1.43
N VAL A 223 -0.88 -0.05 -0.14
CA VAL A 223 -1.88 0.84 0.47
C VAL A 223 -1.47 2.31 0.35
N VAL A 224 -0.19 2.63 0.61
CA VAL A 224 0.34 3.99 0.49
C VAL A 224 0.19 4.52 -0.94
N VAL A 225 0.57 3.73 -1.95
CA VAL A 225 0.42 4.14 -3.36
C VAL A 225 -1.05 4.27 -3.74
N ALA A 226 -1.90 3.36 -3.26
CA ALA A 226 -3.33 3.41 -3.53
C ALA A 226 -3.99 4.68 -2.94
N ASP A 227 -3.68 5.02 -1.70
CA ASP A 227 -4.17 6.24 -1.06
C ASP A 227 -3.66 7.51 -1.77
N TRP A 228 -2.39 7.55 -2.19
CA TRP A 228 -1.86 8.71 -2.93
C TRP A 228 -2.61 8.97 -4.23
N LEU A 229 -2.91 7.91 -4.99
CA LEU A 229 -3.66 8.02 -6.23
C LEU A 229 -5.14 8.36 -5.97
N ALA A 230 -5.78 7.71 -4.99
CA ALA A 230 -7.16 7.99 -4.58
C ALA A 230 -7.34 9.41 -4.02
N SER A 231 -6.27 9.97 -3.44
CA SER A 231 -6.24 11.33 -2.89
C SER A 231 -6.03 12.42 -3.94
N ASN A 232 -5.71 12.07 -5.18
CA ASN A 232 -5.48 13.04 -6.24
C ASN A 232 -6.81 13.58 -6.78
N GLN A 233 -7.09 14.86 -6.52
CA GLN A 233 -8.35 15.51 -6.91
C GLN A 233 -8.54 15.64 -8.44
N ASP A 234 -7.46 15.59 -9.22
CA ASP A 234 -7.55 15.55 -10.69
C ASP A 234 -8.05 14.19 -11.19
N LEU A 235 -7.80 13.12 -10.43
CA LEU A 235 -8.26 11.76 -10.73
C LEU A 235 -9.63 11.48 -10.11
N PHE A 236 -9.82 11.95 -8.87
CA PHE A 236 -10.99 11.73 -8.05
C PHE A 236 -11.53 13.07 -7.54
N PRO A 237 -12.30 13.80 -8.38
CA PRO A 237 -12.87 15.09 -8.00
C PRO A 237 -13.78 14.99 -6.78
N LEU A 238 -13.77 16.05 -5.98
CA LEU A 238 -14.62 16.24 -4.80
C LEU A 238 -16.03 16.70 -5.20
N VAL A 239 -16.99 16.51 -4.30
CA VAL A 239 -18.40 16.94 -4.45
C VAL A 239 -18.54 18.41 -4.08
N ASP A 240 -19.25 19.18 -4.89
CA ASP A 240 -19.57 20.59 -4.65
C ASP A 240 -20.55 20.76 -3.46
N VAL A 241 -20.32 21.78 -2.65
CA VAL A 241 -21.19 22.19 -1.56
C VAL A 241 -22.04 23.37 -2.03
N GLU A 242 -23.28 23.05 -2.44
CA GLU A 242 -24.26 24.03 -2.91
C GLU A 242 -24.88 24.84 -1.75
N GLY A 243 -24.18 25.89 -1.32
CA GLY A 243 -24.65 26.81 -0.27
C GLY A 243 -24.96 26.10 1.06
N ASP A 244 -26.10 26.43 1.66
CA ASP A 244 -26.54 25.90 2.95
C ASP A 244 -27.39 24.62 2.84
N ARG A 245 -27.46 23.99 1.66
CA ARG A 245 -28.27 22.78 1.46
C ARG A 245 -27.78 21.64 2.36
N ARG A 246 -28.68 21.09 3.18
CA ARG A 246 -28.46 19.94 4.08
C ARG A 246 -29.55 18.87 3.94
N PRO A 247 -29.21 17.56 4.05
CA PRO A 247 -27.85 17.00 4.15
C PRO A 247 -27.03 17.27 2.88
N LEU A 248 -25.71 17.26 3.00
CA LEU A 248 -24.82 17.43 1.84
C LEU A 248 -25.08 16.38 0.76
N ALA A 249 -25.01 16.81 -0.50
CA ALA A 249 -25.14 15.93 -1.66
C ALA A 249 -24.07 14.83 -1.60
N GLN A 250 -24.49 13.58 -1.83
CA GLN A 250 -23.58 12.45 -1.91
C GLN A 250 -23.00 12.37 -3.34
N PRO A 251 -21.84 11.73 -3.53
CA PRO A 251 -21.35 11.38 -4.85
C PRO A 251 -22.41 10.59 -5.62
N ASP A 252 -22.91 11.18 -6.70
CA ASP A 252 -23.84 10.54 -7.63
C ASP A 252 -23.02 10.01 -8.82
N GLY A 253 -22.89 8.69 -8.93
CA GLY A 253 -22.12 8.09 -10.01
C GLY A 253 -21.92 6.59 -9.89
N ASP A 254 -21.55 5.97 -11.00
CA ASP A 254 -21.08 4.60 -11.04
C ASP A 254 -19.61 4.55 -10.59
N ASP A 255 -19.35 3.92 -9.45
CA ASP A 255 -18.01 3.74 -8.89
C ASP A 255 -17.04 3.10 -9.89
N ASP A 256 -17.52 2.16 -10.72
CA ASP A 256 -16.70 1.47 -11.72
C ASP A 256 -16.30 2.46 -12.83
N ALA A 257 -17.25 3.27 -13.31
CA ALA A 257 -16.96 4.30 -14.31
C ALA A 257 -16.00 5.39 -13.78
N ARG A 258 -16.16 5.77 -12.50
CA ARG A 258 -15.27 6.72 -11.81
C ARG A 258 -13.85 6.16 -11.70
N LEU A 259 -13.71 4.91 -11.25
CA LEU A 259 -12.43 4.22 -11.17
C LEU A 259 -11.75 4.10 -12.55
N ASP A 260 -12.51 3.75 -13.58
CA ASP A 260 -12.01 3.62 -14.95
C ASP A 260 -11.47 4.93 -15.52
N ALA A 261 -12.17 6.03 -15.25
CA ALA A 261 -11.72 7.36 -15.64
C ALA A 261 -10.42 7.74 -14.93
N ALA A 262 -10.36 7.54 -13.61
CA ALA A 262 -9.16 7.80 -12.81
C ALA A 262 -7.98 6.95 -13.29
N TRP A 263 -8.17 5.64 -13.50
CA TRP A 263 -7.10 4.73 -13.92
C TRP A 263 -6.50 5.09 -15.28
N ARG A 264 -7.34 5.54 -16.24
CA ARG A 264 -6.83 6.09 -17.52
C ARG A 264 -5.96 7.33 -17.32
N GLY A 265 -6.31 8.19 -16.36
CA GLY A 265 -5.54 9.39 -16.02
C GLY A 265 -4.21 9.11 -15.31
N VAL A 266 -4.12 8.00 -14.56
CA VAL A 266 -2.90 7.58 -13.84
C VAL A 266 -1.72 7.33 -14.79
N ALA A 267 -1.98 6.73 -15.96
CA ALA A 267 -1.01 6.52 -17.04
C ALA A 267 0.34 5.93 -16.59
N LEU A 268 0.34 5.03 -15.61
CA LEU A 268 1.55 4.32 -15.18
C LEU A 268 2.07 3.39 -16.29
N PRO A 269 3.39 3.26 -16.46
CA PRO A 269 3.93 2.29 -17.41
C PRO A 269 3.60 0.87 -16.95
N ALA A 270 3.35 -0.01 -17.91
CA ALA A 270 3.18 -1.43 -17.63
C ALA A 270 4.42 -2.00 -16.89
N PRO A 271 4.23 -3.01 -16.02
CA PRO A 271 5.32 -3.69 -15.35
C PRO A 271 6.35 -4.13 -16.38
N TRP A 272 7.63 -3.91 -16.06
CA TRP A 272 8.70 -4.37 -16.94
C TRP A 272 8.67 -5.90 -17.02
N SER A 273 8.24 -6.41 -18.18
CA SER A 273 8.23 -7.84 -18.50
C SER A 273 9.37 -8.14 -19.47
N PRO A 274 10.54 -8.58 -18.97
CA PRO A 274 11.64 -8.96 -19.84
C PRO A 274 11.34 -10.28 -20.56
N SER A 275 11.57 -10.30 -21.87
CA SER A 275 11.59 -11.55 -22.65
C SER A 275 12.68 -12.49 -22.14
N GLN A 276 12.39 -13.79 -22.08
CA GLN A 276 13.47 -14.78 -21.96
C GLN A 276 14.31 -14.73 -23.24
N VAL A 277 15.62 -14.53 -23.08
CA VAL A 277 16.52 -14.40 -24.21
C VAL A 277 17.37 -15.67 -24.31
N GLU A 278 17.12 -16.42 -25.36
CA GLU A 278 17.90 -17.59 -25.76
C GLU A 278 19.16 -17.18 -26.52
N GLY A 279 20.06 -18.14 -26.77
CA GLY A 279 21.29 -17.90 -27.53
C GLY A 279 22.57 -17.88 -26.69
N ALA A 280 23.71 -17.78 -27.38
CA ALA A 280 25.02 -17.80 -26.75
C ALA A 280 25.31 -16.48 -26.01
N ALA A 281 26.13 -16.52 -24.96
CA ALA A 281 26.48 -15.32 -24.18
C ALA A 281 27.02 -14.17 -25.04
N ALA A 282 27.76 -14.49 -26.11
CA ALA A 282 28.29 -13.51 -27.06
C ALA A 282 27.18 -12.79 -27.85
N GLU A 283 26.13 -13.53 -28.24
CA GLU A 283 24.98 -12.97 -28.97
C GLU A 283 24.16 -12.06 -28.07
N LEU A 284 23.88 -12.50 -26.85
CA LEU A 284 23.21 -11.71 -25.83
C LEU A 284 23.95 -10.38 -25.57
N LEU A 285 25.27 -10.46 -25.41
CA LEU A 285 26.12 -9.30 -25.22
C LEU A 285 26.11 -8.35 -26.41
N ARG A 286 26.23 -8.90 -27.63
CA ARG A 286 26.20 -8.12 -28.86
C ARG A 286 24.89 -7.37 -29.02
N ALA A 287 23.77 -8.06 -28.91
CA ALA A 287 22.45 -7.47 -29.02
C ALA A 287 22.19 -6.42 -27.92
N ARG A 288 22.61 -6.71 -26.67
CA ARG A 288 22.31 -5.83 -25.53
C ARG A 288 23.14 -4.54 -25.50
N PHE A 289 24.37 -4.58 -26.00
CA PHE A 289 25.32 -3.46 -25.93
C PHE A 289 25.71 -2.90 -27.29
N ASP A 290 25.01 -3.31 -28.35
CA ASP A 290 25.28 -2.90 -29.74
C ASP A 290 26.76 -3.10 -30.12
N LEU A 291 27.29 -4.30 -29.82
CA LEU A 291 28.70 -4.62 -30.08
C LEU A 291 28.88 -5.17 -31.50
N PRO A 292 30.04 -4.93 -32.12
CA PRO A 292 30.32 -5.42 -33.47
C PRO A 292 30.21 -6.96 -33.55
N PRO A 293 29.90 -7.53 -34.73
CA PRO A 293 29.76 -8.98 -34.92
C PRO A 293 30.98 -9.79 -34.45
N SER A 294 32.18 -9.20 -34.51
CA SER A 294 33.43 -9.79 -34.05
C SER A 294 33.61 -9.83 -32.53
N ALA A 295 32.71 -9.21 -31.76
CA ALA A 295 32.78 -9.22 -30.31
C ALA A 295 32.39 -10.60 -29.74
N SER A 296 33.31 -11.18 -28.96
CA SER A 296 33.10 -12.42 -28.22
C SER A 296 32.83 -12.15 -26.73
N ALA A 297 32.13 -13.08 -26.10
CA ALA A 297 32.03 -13.12 -24.66
C ALA A 297 33.36 -13.58 -24.06
N ARG A 298 33.74 -13.00 -22.93
CA ARG A 298 34.89 -13.44 -22.14
C ARG A 298 34.48 -14.63 -21.28
N PRO A 299 35.41 -15.51 -20.85
CA PRO A 299 35.08 -16.69 -20.06
C PRO A 299 34.25 -16.39 -18.80
N VAL A 300 34.53 -15.26 -18.12
CA VAL A 300 33.74 -14.82 -16.96
C VAL A 300 32.30 -14.44 -17.33
N GLN A 301 32.08 -13.88 -18.51
CA GLN A 301 30.74 -13.49 -18.99
C GLN A 301 29.94 -14.72 -19.41
N GLU A 302 30.59 -15.69 -20.07
CA GLU A 302 29.99 -16.98 -20.41
C GLU A 302 29.59 -17.75 -19.14
N ALA A 303 30.51 -17.85 -18.17
CA ALA A 303 30.26 -18.47 -16.88
C ALA A 303 29.13 -17.76 -16.12
N ALA A 304 29.07 -16.42 -16.17
CA ALA A 304 28.00 -15.66 -15.54
C ALA A 304 26.63 -15.94 -16.17
N VAL A 305 26.54 -15.99 -17.50
CA VAL A 305 25.30 -16.32 -18.21
C VAL A 305 24.88 -17.78 -17.92
N ALA A 306 25.82 -18.71 -17.92
CA ALA A 306 25.55 -20.12 -17.61
C ALA A 306 25.06 -20.29 -16.16
N ALA A 307 25.77 -19.70 -15.19
CA ALA A 307 25.40 -19.76 -13.77
C ALA A 307 24.02 -19.13 -13.54
N ALA A 308 23.75 -17.99 -14.17
CA ALA A 308 22.47 -17.32 -14.11
C ALA A 308 21.30 -18.13 -14.67
N ARG A 309 21.53 -18.94 -15.71
CA ARG A 309 20.52 -19.82 -16.30
C ARG A 309 20.26 -21.08 -15.47
N ALA A 310 21.30 -21.58 -14.80
CA ALA A 310 21.22 -22.82 -14.02
C ALA A 310 20.76 -22.60 -12.57
N MET A 311 20.85 -21.38 -12.05
CA MET A 311 20.52 -21.10 -10.66
C MET A 311 19.02 -20.92 -10.42
N ASP A 312 18.63 -21.13 -9.16
CA ASP A 312 17.29 -20.81 -8.70
C ASP A 312 16.96 -19.32 -8.92
N PRO A 313 15.76 -18.98 -9.41
CA PRO A 313 15.32 -17.59 -9.58
C PRO A 313 15.43 -16.73 -8.31
N ALA A 314 15.29 -17.34 -7.13
CA ALA A 314 15.42 -16.69 -5.83
C ALA A 314 16.88 -16.77 -5.29
N GLY A 315 17.88 -16.46 -6.12
CA GLY A 315 19.30 -16.53 -5.76
C GLY A 315 20.05 -15.20 -5.85
N ILE A 316 21.26 -15.16 -5.27
CA ILE A 316 22.23 -14.06 -5.43
C ILE A 316 23.42 -14.60 -6.22
N LEU A 317 23.77 -13.93 -7.33
CA LEU A 317 24.95 -14.25 -8.13
C LEU A 317 26.09 -13.28 -7.80
N VAL A 318 27.18 -13.81 -7.24
CA VAL A 318 28.41 -13.06 -6.96
C VAL A 318 29.46 -13.40 -8.00
N ILE A 319 29.94 -12.40 -8.74
CA ILE A 319 30.95 -12.57 -9.80
C ILE A 319 32.25 -11.91 -9.35
N GLU A 320 33.30 -12.71 -9.16
CA GLU A 320 34.63 -12.25 -8.81
C GLU A 320 35.58 -12.38 -10.00
N ALA A 321 36.17 -11.26 -10.45
CA ALA A 321 37.11 -11.27 -11.56
C ALA A 321 38.17 -10.17 -11.46
N PRO A 322 39.39 -10.39 -11.98
CA PRO A 322 40.42 -9.35 -12.07
C PRO A 322 39.96 -8.13 -12.88
N MET A 323 40.41 -6.93 -12.49
CA MET A 323 40.07 -5.69 -13.20
C MET A 323 40.44 -5.76 -14.68
N GLY A 324 39.59 -5.18 -15.54
CA GLY A 324 39.80 -5.18 -16.99
C GLY A 324 39.36 -6.46 -17.70
N ARG A 325 39.11 -7.57 -16.99
CA ARG A 325 38.57 -8.82 -17.59
C ARG A 325 37.04 -8.86 -17.71
N ALA A 326 36.31 -7.95 -17.09
CA ALA A 326 34.84 -7.86 -17.21
C ALA A 326 34.30 -6.56 -17.86
N ARG A 327 35.16 -5.59 -18.21
CA ARG A 327 34.76 -4.28 -18.77
C ARG A 327 35.41 -4.04 -20.13
N ARG A 328 34.68 -3.43 -21.06
CA ARG A 328 35.25 -2.87 -22.31
C ARG A 328 35.65 -1.40 -22.20
N ARG A 329 35.17 -0.61 -21.22
CA ARG A 329 35.66 0.76 -20.96
C ARG A 329 35.51 1.20 -19.48
N PRO A 330 36.33 2.15 -18.99
CA PRO A 330 36.07 2.81 -17.71
C PRO A 330 34.76 3.59 -17.85
N ARG A 331 33.93 3.60 -16.79
CA ARG A 331 32.69 4.42 -16.72
C ARG A 331 31.41 3.88 -17.40
N CYS A 332 31.06 2.61 -17.19
CA CYS A 332 29.65 2.22 -17.04
C CYS A 332 29.42 1.66 -15.64
N SER A 333 28.54 2.27 -14.86
CA SER A 333 28.00 1.69 -13.63
C SER A 333 27.06 0.56 -14.02
N LEU A 334 27.49 -0.69 -13.84
CA LEU A 334 26.63 -1.87 -13.92
C LEU A 334 25.69 -1.86 -12.70
N ARG A 335 24.60 -1.12 -12.82
CA ARG A 335 23.35 -1.30 -12.06
C ARG A 335 22.25 -1.48 -13.10
N ARG A 336 22.16 -2.67 -13.70
CA ARG A 336 20.99 -3.15 -14.45
C ARG A 336 21.18 -4.66 -14.65
N SER A 337 20.16 -5.43 -14.24
CA SER A 337 20.21 -6.90 -14.18
C SER A 337 20.43 -7.49 -15.58
N TRP A 338 21.10 -8.64 -15.61
CA TRP A 338 21.44 -9.37 -16.84
C TRP A 338 20.34 -10.34 -17.28
N LEU A 339 19.27 -10.46 -16.50
CA LEU A 339 18.40 -11.61 -16.53
C LEU A 339 16.96 -11.16 -16.45
N GLY A 340 16.20 -11.61 -17.44
CA GLY A 340 14.75 -11.49 -17.45
C GLY A 340 14.11 -12.35 -16.36
N ALA A 341 12.90 -11.93 -15.99
CA ALA A 341 11.84 -12.58 -15.21
C ALA A 341 12.39 -13.42 -14.05
N ALA A 342 12.59 -12.73 -12.93
CA ALA A 342 13.10 -13.29 -11.67
C ALA A 342 14.58 -13.74 -11.70
N GLY A 343 15.44 -12.93 -12.32
CA GLY A 343 16.89 -13.12 -12.24
C GLY A 343 17.55 -12.40 -11.06
N PRO A 344 18.63 -12.97 -10.48
CA PRO A 344 19.38 -12.42 -9.34
C PRO A 344 19.80 -10.96 -9.43
N VAL A 345 19.93 -10.35 -8.26
CA VAL A 345 20.70 -9.10 -8.08
C VAL A 345 22.19 -9.43 -8.21
N VAL A 346 22.84 -8.91 -9.25
CA VAL A 346 24.29 -9.09 -9.49
C VAL A 346 25.07 -8.03 -8.70
N TRP A 347 25.86 -8.47 -7.71
CA TRP A 347 26.76 -7.60 -6.94
C TRP A 347 28.21 -7.75 -7.41
N TRP A 348 28.88 -6.61 -7.65
CA TRP A 348 30.29 -6.55 -8.02
C TRP A 348 31.15 -6.18 -6.81
N SER A 349 31.85 -7.17 -6.25
CA SER A 349 32.84 -6.95 -5.17
C SER A 349 34.20 -6.55 -5.74
N ARG A 350 34.86 -5.57 -5.11
CA ARG A 350 36.24 -5.16 -5.43
C ARG A 350 37.20 -5.81 -4.44
N SER A 351 37.96 -6.83 -4.84
CA SER A 351 39.10 -7.29 -4.05
C SER A 351 40.37 -6.54 -4.45
N ARG A 352 40.91 -5.73 -3.53
CA ARG A 352 42.29 -5.20 -3.63
C ARG A 352 43.21 -6.19 -2.93
N ARG A 353 43.95 -7.01 -3.69
CA ARG A 353 45.10 -7.73 -3.11
C ARG A 353 46.20 -6.70 -2.78
N ARG A 354 46.48 -6.48 -1.48
CA ARG A 354 47.70 -5.79 -1.04
C ARG A 354 48.89 -6.70 -1.39
N ARG A 355 49.71 -6.28 -2.36
CA ARG A 355 51.04 -6.88 -2.56
C ARG A 355 51.92 -6.49 -1.37
N ARG A 356 52.35 -7.47 -0.56
CA ARG A 356 53.47 -7.28 0.37
C ARG A 356 54.72 -7.08 -0.47
N ARG A 357 55.40 -5.93 -0.32
CA ARG A 357 56.75 -5.70 -0.84
C ARG A 357 57.73 -6.39 0.10
N THR A 358 58.54 -7.31 -0.41
CA THR A 358 59.77 -7.77 0.23
C THR A 358 60.81 -6.63 0.18
N PRO A 359 61.61 -6.38 1.23
CA PRO A 359 62.71 -5.43 1.16
C PRO A 359 63.93 -6.08 0.51
N CYS A 360 64.48 -5.43 -0.51
CA CYS A 360 65.84 -5.69 -0.98
C CYS A 360 66.84 -5.21 0.07
N SER A 361 67.76 -6.07 0.45
CA SER A 361 69.00 -5.75 1.16
C SER A 361 69.93 -4.95 0.25
N ALA A 362 70.46 -3.83 0.74
CA ALA A 362 71.62 -3.15 0.18
C ALA A 362 72.77 -3.29 1.19
N GLY A 363 73.92 -3.74 0.68
CA GLY A 363 75.22 -3.57 1.34
C GLY A 363 75.81 -2.21 1.02
#